data_AF-A0A350UWW0-F1
#
_entry.id   AF-A0A350UWW0-F1
#
_cell.length_a   1.000
_cell.length_b   1.000
_cell.length_c   1.000
_cell.angle_alpha   90.00
_cell.angle_beta   90.00
_cell.angle_gamma   90.00
#
_symmetry.space_group_name_H-M   'P 1'
#
loop_
_entity.id
_entity.type
_entity.pdbx_description
1 polymer ?
#
loop_
_entity_poly.entity_id
_entity_poly.type
_entity_poly.pdbx_seq_one_letter_code
_entity_poly.pdbx_strand_id
1 'polypeptide(L)'
;MNEFHKLPSLEDLERSNNWGFGDIFELLCNHTHILPKAFDEGRTKFELIYKALTGVWTTIEDSISLGVIRVKSGRLMDLSEGPMLTNNPNVVVLDKKGFLSFYRKNKSKLVQYLSYADFKIYQEEFLDRLASVKETSEGGRPPFPHKENVKQAVEKLVKRKPNITQKKVLYMPEVINAFAPNKGNEAYPDMPAKEYKELFGCSISTIKKIVREVYKSDS
;
A
#
# COMPACT_ATOMS: atom_id res chain seq x y z
N MET A 1 0.80 -17.20 -23.71
CA MET A 1 -0.54 -17.62 -23.26
C MET A 1 -0.67 -17.04 -21.86
N ASN A 2 -1.33 -15.89 -21.72
CA ASN A 2 -1.51 -15.27 -20.40
C ASN A 2 -2.63 -16.04 -19.71
N GLU A 3 -2.28 -16.92 -18.78
CA GLU A 3 -3.26 -17.37 -17.79
C GLU A 3 -3.71 -16.13 -17.04
N PHE A 4 -4.91 -15.64 -17.37
CA PHE A 4 -5.60 -14.68 -16.52
C PHE A 4 -5.62 -15.30 -15.13
N HIS A 5 -4.98 -14.63 -14.16
CA HIS A 5 -4.97 -15.07 -12.78
C HIS A 5 -6.43 -15.24 -12.34
N LYS A 6 -6.87 -16.50 -12.27
CA LYS A 6 -8.18 -16.82 -11.73
C LYS A 6 -8.14 -16.41 -10.26
N LEU A 7 -9.01 -15.47 -9.88
CA LEU A 7 -9.15 -15.07 -8.48
C LEU A 7 -9.28 -16.34 -7.62
N PRO A 8 -8.52 -16.47 -6.51
CA PRO A 8 -8.76 -17.53 -5.54
C PRO A 8 -10.23 -17.54 -5.09
N SER A 9 -10.73 -18.68 -4.64
CA SER A 9 -12.12 -18.73 -4.17
C SER A 9 -12.32 -17.78 -2.98
N LEU A 10 -13.54 -17.25 -2.81
CA LEU A 10 -13.85 -16.38 -1.68
C LEU A 10 -13.63 -17.09 -0.33
N GLU A 11 -13.84 -18.41 -0.29
CA GLU A 11 -13.53 -19.21 0.89
C GLU A 11 -12.03 -19.25 1.21
N ASP A 12 -11.18 -19.37 0.19
CA ASP A 12 -9.73 -19.37 0.38
C ASP A 12 -9.23 -18.00 0.83
N LEU A 13 -9.77 -16.93 0.24
CA LEU A 13 -9.50 -15.56 0.67
C LEU A 13 -10.00 -15.31 2.10
N GLU A 14 -11.15 -15.88 2.47
CA GLU A 14 -11.66 -15.77 3.83
C GLU A 14 -10.75 -16.47 4.86
N ARG A 15 -10.23 -17.67 4.54
CA ARG A 15 -9.33 -18.41 5.44
C ARG A 15 -7.92 -17.83 5.50
N SER A 16 -7.47 -17.16 4.45
CA SER A 16 -6.13 -16.56 4.41
C SER A 16 -6.04 -15.29 5.25
N ASN A 17 -4.91 -15.13 5.94
CA ASN A 17 -4.53 -13.87 6.62
C ASN A 17 -3.75 -12.91 5.73
N ASN A 18 -3.36 -13.34 4.53
CA ASN A 18 -2.52 -12.61 3.60
C ASN A 18 -3.15 -12.63 2.21
N TRP A 19 -3.29 -11.47 1.58
CA TRP A 19 -3.87 -11.34 0.24
C TRP A 19 -2.87 -10.72 -0.71
N GLY A 20 -2.83 -11.19 -1.95
CA GLY A 20 -2.10 -10.50 -3.00
C GLY A 20 -2.76 -9.14 -3.29
N PHE A 21 -1.97 -8.17 -3.73
CA PHE A 21 -2.50 -6.87 -4.14
C PHE A 21 -3.50 -7.04 -5.29
N GLY A 22 -3.21 -7.93 -6.24
CA GLY A 22 -4.11 -8.25 -7.34
C GLY A 22 -5.44 -8.84 -6.88
N ASP A 23 -5.42 -9.75 -5.90
CA ASP A 23 -6.64 -10.32 -5.32
C ASP A 23 -7.51 -9.22 -4.69
N ILE A 24 -6.88 -8.32 -3.91
CA ILE A 24 -7.55 -7.16 -3.31
C ILE A 24 -8.16 -6.25 -4.37
N PHE A 25 -7.38 -5.93 -5.39
CA PHE A 25 -7.81 -5.03 -6.45
C PHE A 25 -8.97 -5.65 -7.25
N GLU A 26 -8.94 -6.96 -7.46
CA GLU A 26 -9.99 -7.71 -8.15
C GLU A 26 -11.27 -7.81 -7.32
N LEU A 27 -11.18 -8.03 -5.99
CA LEU A 27 -12.34 -7.96 -5.09
C LEU A 27 -13.05 -6.59 -5.14
N LEU A 28 -12.30 -5.52 -5.40
CA LEU A 28 -12.85 -4.17 -5.50
C LEU A 28 -13.42 -3.89 -6.88
N CYS A 29 -12.72 -4.28 -7.94
CA CYS A 29 -12.92 -3.70 -9.27
C CYS A 29 -13.30 -4.71 -10.36
N ASN A 30 -13.11 -6.03 -10.16
CA ASN A 30 -13.23 -7.03 -11.25
C ASN A 30 -12.46 -6.60 -12.52
N HIS A 31 -11.27 -6.04 -12.34
CA HIS A 31 -10.54 -5.34 -13.40
C HIS A 31 -10.16 -6.28 -14.55
N THR A 32 -9.94 -7.57 -14.27
CA THR A 32 -9.61 -8.57 -15.29
C THR A 32 -10.73 -8.75 -16.30
N HIS A 33 -11.99 -8.58 -15.88
CA HIS A 33 -13.15 -8.69 -16.75
C HIS A 33 -13.58 -7.33 -17.33
N ILE A 34 -13.46 -6.25 -16.57
CA ILE A 34 -14.00 -4.94 -16.96
C ILE A 34 -13.13 -4.25 -18.01
N LEU A 35 -11.80 -4.33 -17.91
CA LEU A 35 -10.90 -3.63 -18.85
C LEU A 35 -11.00 -4.13 -20.30
N PRO A 36 -11.02 -5.44 -20.59
CA PRO A 36 -11.20 -5.93 -21.96
C PRO A 36 -12.52 -5.46 -22.56
N LYS A 37 -13.62 -5.58 -21.80
CA LYS A 37 -14.94 -5.13 -22.24
C LYS A 37 -14.97 -3.62 -22.52
N ALA A 38 -14.33 -2.83 -21.66
CA ALA A 38 -14.20 -1.38 -21.84
C ALA A 38 -13.46 -1.00 -23.13
N PHE A 39 -12.44 -1.79 -23.48
CA PHE A 39 -11.66 -1.60 -24.69
C PHE A 39 -12.53 -1.84 -25.94
N ASP A 40 -13.35 -2.89 -25.92
CA ASP A 40 -14.29 -3.21 -27.01
C ASP A 40 -15.41 -2.18 -27.17
N GLU A 41 -15.83 -1.54 -26.07
CA GLU A 41 -16.85 -0.48 -26.05
C GLU A 41 -16.34 0.89 -26.53
N GLY A 42 -15.05 0.99 -26.87
CA GLY A 42 -14.45 2.15 -27.49
C GLY A 42 -13.79 3.15 -26.53
N ARG A 43 -13.05 4.09 -27.12
CA ARG A 43 -12.07 4.95 -26.43
C ARG A 43 -12.63 5.70 -25.22
N THR A 44 -13.82 6.29 -25.34
CA THR A 44 -14.41 7.09 -24.26
C THR A 44 -14.73 6.24 -23.04
N LYS A 45 -15.28 5.04 -23.23
CA LYS A 45 -15.59 4.15 -22.11
C LYS A 45 -14.31 3.61 -21.49
N PHE A 46 -13.33 3.22 -22.31
CA PHE A 46 -12.02 2.81 -21.85
C PHE A 46 -11.33 3.86 -20.96
N GLU A 47 -11.27 5.13 -21.39
CA GLU A 47 -10.60 6.20 -20.63
C GLU A 47 -11.27 6.45 -19.25
N LEU A 48 -12.60 6.43 -19.20
CA LEU A 48 -13.35 6.59 -17.94
C LEU A 48 -13.06 5.44 -16.97
N ILE A 49 -13.13 4.21 -17.47
CA ILE A 49 -12.89 3.00 -16.69
C ILE A 49 -11.44 2.96 -16.19
N TYR A 50 -10.48 3.19 -17.07
CA TYR A 50 -9.07 3.20 -16.71
C TYR A 50 -8.76 4.25 -15.62
N LYS A 51 -9.36 5.44 -15.72
CA LYS A 51 -9.20 6.49 -14.70
C LYS A 51 -9.77 6.08 -13.34
N ALA A 52 -10.94 5.44 -13.32
CA ALA A 52 -11.54 4.92 -12.10
C ALA A 52 -10.65 3.85 -11.44
N LEU A 53 -10.17 2.89 -12.24
CA LEU A 53 -9.28 1.82 -11.79
C LEU A 53 -7.96 2.35 -11.25
N THR A 54 -7.35 3.32 -11.93
CA THR A 54 -6.14 4.01 -11.46
C THR A 54 -6.39 4.71 -10.13
N GLY A 55 -7.54 5.37 -9.97
CA GLY A 55 -7.91 6.02 -8.71
C GLY A 55 -7.99 5.04 -7.52
N VAL A 56 -8.55 3.86 -7.75
CA VAL A 56 -8.59 2.79 -6.74
C VAL A 56 -7.18 2.26 -6.47
N TRP A 57 -6.43 1.92 -7.53
CA TRP A 57 -5.06 1.38 -7.44
C TRP A 57 -4.15 2.28 -6.62
N THR A 58 -4.05 3.56 -7.02
CA THR A 58 -3.22 4.56 -6.33
C THR A 58 -3.69 4.80 -4.91
N THR A 59 -5.00 4.72 -4.61
CA THR A 59 -5.48 4.87 -3.22
C THR A 59 -5.00 3.71 -2.32
N ILE A 60 -4.92 2.50 -2.86
CA ILE A 60 -4.38 1.34 -2.12
C ILE A 60 -2.85 1.48 -1.98
N GLU A 61 -2.14 1.81 -3.07
CA GLU A 61 -0.69 2.06 -3.04
C GLU A 61 -0.31 3.14 -2.04
N ASP A 62 -1.00 4.29 -2.08
CA ASP A 62 -0.81 5.38 -1.12
C ASP A 62 -1.02 4.88 0.31
N SER A 63 -2.04 4.05 0.55
CA SER A 63 -2.31 3.51 1.89
C SER A 63 -1.23 2.53 2.35
N ILE A 64 -0.60 1.81 1.43
CA ILE A 64 0.57 0.97 1.70
C ILE A 64 1.79 1.86 2.01
N SER A 65 2.06 2.87 1.18
CA SER A 65 3.15 3.83 1.40
C SER A 65 3.02 4.58 2.73
N LEU A 66 1.78 4.89 3.12
CA LEU A 66 1.43 5.50 4.40
C LEU A 66 1.52 4.53 5.59
N GLY A 67 1.73 3.23 5.36
CA GLY A 67 1.78 2.21 6.39
C GLY A 67 0.41 1.85 7.00
N VAL A 68 -0.69 2.28 6.38
CA VAL A 68 -2.06 1.92 6.79
C VAL A 68 -2.32 0.45 6.51
N ILE A 69 -1.79 -0.05 5.39
CA ILE A 69 -1.81 -1.46 5.01
C ILE A 69 -0.38 -1.98 5.06
N ARG A 70 -0.13 -3.08 5.75
CA ARG A 70 1.23 -3.62 5.89
C ARG A 70 1.55 -4.57 4.74
N VAL A 71 2.72 -4.37 4.13
CA VAL A 71 3.33 -5.35 3.23
C VAL A 71 3.93 -6.50 4.03
N LYS A 72 3.55 -7.72 3.67
CA LYS A 72 4.09 -8.98 4.22
C LYS A 72 5.22 -9.54 3.36
N SER A 73 5.13 -9.35 2.04
CA SER A 73 6.14 -9.78 1.06
C SER A 73 6.03 -8.94 -0.21
N GLY A 74 7.11 -8.89 -1.01
CA GLY A 74 7.19 -8.14 -2.26
C GLY A 74 7.62 -6.69 -2.10
N ARG A 75 7.79 -5.98 -3.22
CA ARG A 75 8.18 -4.57 -3.24
C ARG A 75 7.11 -3.74 -3.92
N LEU A 76 6.72 -2.62 -3.31
CA LEU A 76 5.69 -1.75 -3.87
C LEU A 76 6.09 -1.17 -5.25
N MET A 77 7.38 -0.99 -5.51
CA MET A 77 7.88 -0.57 -6.82
C MET A 77 7.48 -1.53 -7.95
N ASP A 78 7.21 -2.79 -7.63
CA ASP A 78 6.75 -3.80 -8.58
C ASP A 78 5.30 -3.53 -9.06
N LEU A 79 4.59 -2.56 -8.46
CA LEU A 79 3.24 -2.10 -8.83
C LEU A 79 3.24 -0.73 -9.56
N SER A 80 4.39 -0.07 -9.64
CA SER A 80 4.50 1.34 -10.07
C SER A 80 4.07 1.62 -11.51
N GLU A 81 3.97 0.59 -12.34
CA GLU A 81 3.51 0.70 -13.72
C GLU A 81 1.96 0.77 -13.81
N GLY A 82 1.26 0.52 -12.70
CA GLY A 82 -0.18 0.65 -12.57
C GLY A 82 -0.96 -0.58 -13.04
N PRO A 83 -2.31 -0.49 -13.04
CA PRO A 83 -3.20 -1.65 -13.19
C PRO A 83 -3.15 -2.34 -14.56
N MET A 84 -2.56 -1.73 -15.59
CA MET A 84 -2.48 -2.32 -16.94
C MET A 84 -1.10 -2.85 -17.31
N LEU A 85 -0.04 -2.31 -16.72
CA LEU A 85 1.34 -2.63 -17.08
C LEU A 85 1.99 -3.58 -16.07
N THR A 86 1.43 -3.66 -14.86
CA THR A 86 1.90 -4.59 -13.83
C THR A 86 1.63 -6.04 -14.24
N ASN A 87 2.68 -6.78 -14.57
CA ASN A 87 2.59 -8.16 -15.04
C ASN A 87 2.05 -9.15 -14.00
N ASN A 88 2.42 -8.98 -12.71
CA ASN A 88 1.92 -9.82 -11.62
C ASN A 88 1.68 -8.96 -10.37
N PRO A 89 0.46 -8.45 -10.16
CA PRO A 89 0.15 -7.64 -8.98
C PRO A 89 0.23 -8.44 -7.67
N ASN A 90 0.10 -9.77 -7.72
CA ASN A 90 0.18 -10.62 -6.53
C ASN A 90 1.62 -10.86 -6.05
N VAL A 91 2.63 -10.26 -6.69
CA VAL A 91 4.01 -10.21 -6.18
C VAL A 91 4.09 -9.46 -4.84
N VAL A 92 3.18 -8.51 -4.61
CA VAL A 92 3.03 -7.80 -3.34
C VAL A 92 1.92 -8.47 -2.54
N VAL A 93 2.28 -8.94 -1.35
CA VAL A 93 1.37 -9.59 -0.40
C VAL A 93 1.12 -8.65 0.76
N LEU A 94 -0.16 -8.41 1.07
CA LEU A 94 -0.63 -7.50 2.09
C LEU A 94 -1.27 -8.25 3.25
N ASP A 95 -1.24 -7.65 4.42
CA ASP A 95 -1.96 -8.16 5.57
C ASP A 95 -3.47 -7.88 5.43
N LYS A 96 -4.29 -8.93 5.58
CA LYS A 96 -5.75 -8.82 5.42
C LYS A 96 -6.37 -7.83 6.41
N LYS A 97 -5.88 -7.81 7.66
CA LYS A 97 -6.43 -6.97 8.72
C LYS A 97 -6.26 -5.48 8.42
N GLY A 98 -5.06 -5.07 8.03
CA GLY A 98 -4.75 -3.70 7.60
C GLY A 98 -5.59 -3.29 6.41
N PHE A 99 -5.72 -4.17 5.41
CA PHE A 99 -6.59 -3.92 4.27
C PHE A 99 -8.06 -3.73 4.66
N LEU A 100 -8.66 -4.61 5.48
CA LEU A 100 -10.06 -4.49 5.88
C LEU A 100 -10.33 -3.22 6.71
N SER A 101 -9.38 -2.81 7.55
CA SER A 101 -9.44 -1.54 8.29
C SER A 101 -9.37 -0.33 7.34
N PHE A 102 -8.49 -0.38 6.34
CA PHE A 102 -8.43 0.61 5.26
C PHE A 102 -9.75 0.67 4.49
N TYR A 103 -10.27 -0.47 4.06
CA TYR A 103 -11.50 -0.61 3.29
C TYR A 103 -12.66 0.06 4.03
N ARG A 104 -12.86 -0.28 5.31
CA ARG A 104 -13.92 0.30 6.14
C ARG A 104 -13.85 1.84 6.21
N LYS A 105 -12.63 2.40 6.32
CA LYS A 105 -12.43 3.86 6.41
C LYS A 105 -12.55 4.58 5.08
N ASN A 106 -12.22 3.91 3.98
CA ASN A 106 -12.11 4.52 2.65
C ASN A 106 -13.23 4.08 1.69
N LYS A 107 -14.19 3.28 2.15
CA LYS A 107 -15.27 2.72 1.33
C LYS A 107 -15.99 3.78 0.48
N SER A 108 -16.36 4.91 1.08
CA SER A 108 -17.03 6.00 0.36
C SER A 108 -16.20 6.55 -0.80
N LYS A 109 -14.89 6.71 -0.60
CA LYS A 109 -13.94 7.16 -1.63
C LYS A 109 -13.80 6.13 -2.75
N LEU A 110 -13.73 4.84 -2.41
CA LEU A 110 -13.66 3.75 -3.39
C LEU A 110 -14.93 3.69 -4.25
N VAL A 111 -16.10 3.78 -3.62
CA VAL A 111 -17.40 3.86 -4.30
C VAL A 111 -17.44 5.08 -5.22
N GLN A 112 -16.97 6.25 -4.76
CA GLN A 112 -16.94 7.46 -5.57
C GLN A 112 -16.09 7.27 -6.84
N TYR A 113 -14.88 6.71 -6.75
CA TYR A 113 -14.05 6.47 -7.93
C TYR A 113 -14.73 5.55 -8.94
N LEU A 114 -15.29 4.45 -8.47
CA LEU A 114 -15.97 3.46 -9.32
C LEU A 114 -17.24 4.05 -9.96
N SER A 115 -17.96 4.93 -9.24
CA SER A 115 -19.17 5.57 -9.76
C SER A 115 -18.92 6.48 -10.97
N TYR A 116 -17.71 7.02 -11.13
CA TYR A 116 -17.35 7.80 -12.33
C TYR A 116 -17.36 6.97 -13.63
N ALA A 117 -17.36 5.65 -13.50
CA ALA A 117 -17.43 4.71 -14.60
C ALA A 117 -18.70 3.84 -14.57
N ASP A 118 -19.70 4.23 -13.77
CA ASP A 118 -20.93 3.47 -13.50
C ASP A 118 -20.70 2.11 -12.84
N PHE A 119 -19.62 1.97 -12.07
CA PHE A 119 -19.30 0.74 -11.34
C PHE A 119 -19.57 0.83 -9.84
N LYS A 120 -19.71 -0.35 -9.25
CA LYS A 120 -19.79 -0.58 -7.81
C LYS A 120 -18.63 -1.48 -7.39
N ILE A 121 -18.40 -1.58 -6.08
CA ILE A 121 -17.43 -2.53 -5.54
C ILE A 121 -17.89 -3.95 -5.91
N TYR A 122 -17.01 -4.75 -6.49
CA TYR A 122 -17.39 -6.05 -7.06
C TYR A 122 -17.86 -7.05 -6.01
N GLN A 123 -17.08 -7.24 -4.94
CA GLN A 123 -17.39 -8.16 -3.85
C GLN A 123 -17.75 -7.39 -2.56
N GLU A 124 -18.64 -6.40 -2.69
CA GLU A 124 -18.98 -5.46 -1.61
C GLU A 124 -19.52 -6.16 -0.36
N GLU A 125 -20.50 -7.06 -0.51
CA GLU A 125 -21.11 -7.78 0.62
C GLU A 125 -20.08 -8.65 1.36
N PHE A 126 -19.19 -9.30 0.61
CA PHE A 126 -18.12 -10.11 1.16
C PHE A 126 -17.14 -9.25 1.99
N LEU A 127 -16.70 -8.12 1.43
CA LEU A 127 -15.78 -7.20 2.09
C LEU A 127 -16.43 -6.53 3.31
N ASP A 128 -17.69 -6.12 3.22
CA ASP A 128 -18.45 -5.52 4.31
C ASP A 128 -18.59 -6.48 5.48
N ARG A 129 -18.95 -7.74 5.20
CA ARG A 129 -19.04 -8.79 6.21
C ARG A 129 -17.71 -8.97 6.93
N LEU A 130 -16.60 -9.10 6.19
CA LEU A 130 -15.28 -9.27 6.78
C LEU A 130 -14.81 -8.04 7.57
N ALA A 131 -15.12 -6.83 7.11
CA ALA A 131 -14.74 -5.58 7.79
C ALA A 131 -15.62 -5.25 9.01
N SER A 132 -16.81 -5.86 9.12
CA SER A 132 -17.75 -5.67 10.23
C SER A 132 -17.40 -6.47 11.49
N VAL A 133 -16.55 -7.49 11.37
CA VAL A 133 -16.12 -8.31 12.50
C VAL A 133 -15.31 -7.44 13.48
N LYS A 134 -15.92 -7.11 14.63
CA LYS A 134 -15.27 -6.32 15.70
C LYS A 134 -14.02 -7.05 16.18
N GLU A 135 -12.90 -6.34 16.18
CA GLU A 135 -11.67 -6.82 16.82
C GLU A 135 -11.88 -6.94 18.34
N THR A 136 -11.68 -8.13 18.90
CA THR A 136 -11.36 -8.25 20.33
C THR A 136 -10.02 -7.57 20.55
N SER A 137 -10.04 -6.49 21.31
CA SER A 137 -8.89 -5.65 21.62
C SER A 137 -7.89 -6.41 22.51
N GLU A 138 -7.08 -7.29 21.94
CA GLU A 138 -5.84 -7.71 22.59
C GLU A 138 -4.78 -6.61 22.40
N GLY A 139 -4.70 -5.71 23.39
CA GLY A 139 -3.47 -5.07 23.87
C GLY A 139 -2.43 -4.48 22.90
N GLY A 140 -2.76 -4.22 21.64
CA GLY A 140 -1.83 -3.72 20.65
C GLY A 140 -1.69 -2.20 20.73
N ARG A 141 -0.49 -1.70 21.05
CA ARG A 141 -0.09 -0.30 20.83
C ARG A 141 -0.58 0.21 19.46
N PRO A 142 -0.89 1.51 19.32
CA PRO A 142 -1.43 2.07 18.09
C PRO A 142 -0.55 1.67 16.88
N PRO A 143 -1.17 1.31 15.73
CA PRO A 143 -0.44 0.90 14.54
C PRO A 143 0.21 2.14 13.93
N PHE A 144 1.46 2.38 14.31
CA PHE A 144 2.42 3.32 13.74
C PHE A 144 2.10 4.83 13.87
N PRO A 145 3.10 5.70 14.06
CA PRO A 145 2.91 7.13 14.27
C PRO A 145 2.46 7.83 12.98
N HIS A 146 1.58 8.83 13.13
CA HIS A 146 1.05 9.64 12.05
C HIS A 146 2.16 10.35 11.23
N LYS A 147 1.98 10.39 9.90
CA LYS A 147 2.88 10.97 8.88
C LYS A 147 3.44 12.36 9.25
N GLU A 148 2.71 13.16 10.01
CA GLU A 148 3.12 14.50 10.44
C GLU A 148 4.34 14.45 11.38
N ASN A 149 4.42 13.46 12.28
CA ASN A 149 5.55 13.31 13.20
C ASN A 149 6.82 12.87 12.48
N VAL A 150 6.66 11.98 11.48
CA VAL A 150 7.75 11.54 10.60
C VAL A 150 8.24 12.71 9.74
N LYS A 151 7.33 13.44 9.09
CA LYS A 151 7.66 14.61 8.28
C LYS A 151 8.38 15.68 9.09
N GLN A 152 7.90 16.01 10.30
CA GLN A 152 8.54 16.98 11.19
C GLN A 152 9.94 16.53 11.65
N ALA A 153 10.13 15.26 11.97
CA ALA A 153 11.44 14.72 12.35
C ALA A 153 12.43 14.80 11.17
N VAL A 154 11.97 14.44 9.98
CA VAL A 154 12.74 14.50 8.74
C VAL A 154 13.11 15.93 8.36
N GLU A 155 12.17 16.88 8.44
CA GLU A 155 12.41 18.30 8.20
C GLU A 155 13.42 18.91 9.19
N LYS A 156 13.34 18.54 10.48
CA LYS A 156 14.33 18.93 11.49
C LYS A 156 15.73 18.40 11.15
N LEU A 157 15.82 17.20 10.57
CA LEU A 157 17.10 16.57 10.22
C LEU A 157 17.72 17.14 8.95
N VAL A 158 16.90 17.45 7.93
CA VAL A 158 17.34 18.16 6.71
C VAL A 158 17.86 19.55 7.06
N LYS A 159 17.18 20.28 7.96
CA LYS A 159 17.67 21.58 8.48
C LYS A 159 19.02 21.46 9.21
N ARG A 160 19.30 20.33 9.86
CA ARG A 160 20.57 20.06 10.57
C ARG A 160 21.68 19.50 9.68
N LYS A 161 21.37 19.00 8.48
CA LYS A 161 22.32 18.39 7.53
C LYS A 161 22.00 18.80 6.09
N PRO A 162 22.54 19.93 5.59
CA PRO A 162 22.20 20.47 4.27
C PRO A 162 22.65 19.61 3.08
N ASN A 163 23.48 18.57 3.28
CA ASN A 163 23.89 17.64 2.24
C ASN A 163 22.83 16.58 1.87
N ILE A 164 21.64 16.61 2.49
CA ILE A 164 20.51 15.75 2.14
C ILE A 164 19.62 16.48 1.13
N THR A 165 19.59 16.00 -0.12
CA THR A 165 18.80 16.62 -1.20
C THR A 165 17.31 16.33 -1.01
N GLN A 166 16.44 17.36 -1.08
CA GLN A 166 14.98 17.25 -0.88
C GLN A 166 14.30 16.17 -1.75
N LYS A 167 14.82 15.89 -2.95
CA LYS A 167 14.29 14.84 -3.84
C LYS A 167 14.41 13.42 -3.24
N LYS A 168 15.39 13.18 -2.38
CA LYS A 168 15.62 11.91 -1.64
C LYS A 168 14.80 11.83 -0.34
N VAL A 169 14.24 12.95 0.10
CA VAL A 169 13.47 13.09 1.34
C VAL A 169 12.03 12.59 1.19
N LEU A 170 11.46 12.67 -0.01
CA LEU A 170 10.13 12.13 -0.29
C LEU A 170 10.04 10.61 -0.02
N TYR A 171 11.14 9.89 -0.22
CA TYR A 171 11.27 8.45 0.04
C TYR A 171 11.50 8.14 1.53
N MET A 172 11.90 9.11 2.37
CA MET A 172 12.22 8.84 3.79
C MET A 172 11.02 8.33 4.62
N PRO A 173 9.78 8.83 4.48
CA PRO A 173 8.62 8.25 5.14
C PRO A 173 8.39 6.78 4.81
N GLU A 174 8.50 6.40 3.53
CA GLU A 174 8.35 5.03 3.05
C GLU A 174 9.45 4.11 3.61
N VAL A 175 10.68 4.63 3.67
CA VAL A 175 11.84 3.94 4.27
C VAL A 175 11.63 3.75 5.77
N ILE A 176 11.28 4.79 6.51
CA ILE A 176 11.04 4.72 7.96
C ILE A 176 9.89 3.76 8.27
N ASN A 177 8.85 3.72 7.43
CA ASN A 177 7.74 2.77 7.53
C ASN A 177 8.19 1.33 7.24
N ALA A 178 9.10 1.11 6.27
CA ALA A 178 9.69 -0.20 5.97
C ALA A 178 10.68 -0.68 7.06
N PHE A 179 11.30 0.22 7.81
CA PHE A 179 12.18 -0.07 8.96
C PHE A 179 11.43 -0.27 10.28
N ALA A 180 10.18 0.16 10.37
CA ALA A 180 9.38 0.09 11.58
C ALA A 180 8.60 -1.21 11.85
N PRO A 181 8.52 -2.26 10.99
CA PRO A 181 7.67 -3.39 11.33
C PRO A 181 8.17 -4.20 12.54
N ASN A 182 9.46 -4.06 12.92
CA ASN A 182 10.10 -4.83 14.00
C ASN A 182 11.02 -3.98 14.90
N LYS A 183 10.48 -3.01 15.66
CA LYS A 183 11.20 -2.32 16.76
C LYS A 183 12.54 -1.65 16.37
N GLY A 184 12.73 -1.25 15.11
CA GLY A 184 13.97 -0.60 14.64
C GLY A 184 15.04 -1.54 14.05
N ASN A 185 14.68 -2.76 13.66
CA ASN A 185 15.54 -3.64 12.88
C ASN A 185 15.61 -3.22 11.41
N GLU A 186 16.73 -3.52 10.75
CA GLU A 186 17.00 -3.13 9.37
C GLU A 186 16.07 -3.87 8.40
N ALA A 187 15.52 -3.17 7.40
CA ALA A 187 14.67 -3.78 6.36
C ALA A 187 15.46 -4.78 5.48
N TYR A 188 16.78 -4.59 5.37
CA TYR A 188 17.70 -5.42 4.60
C TYR A 188 19.03 -5.52 5.36
N PRO A 189 19.16 -6.42 6.36
CA PRO A 189 20.38 -6.52 7.18
C PRO A 189 21.62 -6.92 6.37
N ASP A 190 21.41 -7.57 5.22
CA ASP A 190 22.48 -8.06 4.34
C ASP A 190 22.83 -7.09 3.21
N MET A 191 22.13 -5.94 3.09
CA MET A 191 22.40 -4.97 2.03
C MET A 191 23.66 -4.13 2.33
N PRO A 192 24.63 -4.04 1.41
CA PRO A 192 25.81 -3.20 1.60
C PRO A 192 25.44 -1.74 1.86
N ALA A 193 26.13 -1.11 2.82
CA ALA A 193 25.86 0.28 3.22
C ALA A 193 25.94 1.31 2.07
N LYS A 194 26.71 0.99 1.01
CA LYS A 194 26.84 1.81 -0.20
C LYS A 194 25.55 1.78 -1.03
N GLU A 195 25.01 0.60 -1.31
CA GLU A 195 23.73 0.42 -2.01
C GLU A 195 22.59 1.06 -1.23
N TYR A 196 22.64 0.98 0.10
CA TYR A 196 21.70 1.66 0.98
C TYR A 196 21.65 3.17 0.76
N LYS A 197 22.82 3.80 0.67
CA LYS A 197 22.96 5.25 0.52
C LYS A 197 22.56 5.71 -0.88
N GLU A 198 22.80 4.89 -1.89
CA GLU A 198 22.39 5.14 -3.27
C GLU A 198 20.86 5.08 -3.38
N LEU A 199 20.25 4.01 -2.85
CA LEU A 199 18.81 3.75 -2.91
C LEU A 199 17.99 4.75 -2.10
N PHE A 200 18.38 5.02 -0.85
CA PHE A 200 17.59 5.84 0.09
C PHE A 200 18.15 7.24 0.30
N GLY A 201 19.27 7.56 -0.35
CA GLY A 201 19.85 8.89 -0.32
C GLY A 201 20.53 9.31 0.98
N CYS A 202 20.49 8.47 2.01
CA CYS A 202 21.10 8.72 3.32
C CYS A 202 21.65 7.42 3.93
N SER A 203 22.52 7.54 4.94
CA SER A 203 23.12 6.37 5.58
C SER A 203 22.11 5.61 6.47
N ILE A 204 22.30 4.30 6.62
CA ILE A 204 21.56 3.45 7.57
C ILE A 204 21.54 4.08 8.98
N SER A 205 22.66 4.63 9.43
CA SER A 205 22.77 5.31 10.72
C SER A 205 21.85 6.53 10.84
N THR A 206 21.63 7.26 9.75
CA THR A 206 20.70 8.41 9.72
C THR A 206 19.26 7.93 9.82
N ILE A 207 18.91 6.86 9.11
CA ILE A 207 17.57 6.26 9.14
C ILE A 207 17.25 5.72 10.54
N LYS A 208 18.17 4.97 11.16
CA LYS A 208 18.03 4.50 12.55
C LYS A 208 17.83 5.65 13.54
N LYS A 209 18.49 6.79 13.33
CA LYS A 209 18.32 7.98 14.16
C LYS A 209 16.92 8.57 14.00
N ILE A 210 16.40 8.66 12.78
CA ILE A 210 15.04 9.15 12.54
C ILE A 210 14.00 8.22 13.15
N VAL A 211 14.15 6.91 12.96
CA VAL A 211 13.27 5.92 13.61
C VAL A 211 13.31 6.10 15.14
N ARG A 212 14.49 6.26 15.75
CA ARG A 212 14.56 6.53 17.19
C ARG A 212 13.90 7.85 17.60
N GLU A 213 14.01 8.91 16.81
CA GLU A 213 13.36 10.20 17.11
C GLU A 213 11.84 10.15 16.91
N VAL A 214 11.35 9.42 15.91
CA VAL A 214 9.92 9.25 15.59
C VAL A 214 9.22 8.33 16.58
N TYR A 215 9.88 7.27 17.04
CA TYR A 215 9.31 6.26 17.94
C TYR A 215 9.68 6.47 19.42
N LYS A 216 10.48 7.49 19.75
CA LYS A 216 10.59 7.99 21.13
C LYS A 216 9.54 9.07 21.34
N SER A 217 8.36 8.64 21.73
CA SER A 217 7.49 9.45 22.58
C SER A 217 7.04 8.54 23.72
N ASP A 218 7.44 8.94 24.92
CA ASP A 218 7.03 8.45 26.24
C ASP A 218 7.67 7.13 26.73
N SER A 219 8.91 7.28 27.21
CA SER A 219 9.38 6.59 28.43
C SER A 219 9.31 7.55 29.59
#